data_AF-A0A350ID24-F1
#
_entry.id   AF-A0A350ID24-F1
#
_cell.length_a   1.000
_cell.length_b   1.000
_cell.length_c   1.000
_cell.angle_alpha   90.00
_cell.angle_beta   90.00
_cell.angle_gamma   90.00
#
_symmetry.space_group_name_H-M   'P 1'
#
loop_
_entity.id
_entity.type
_entity.pdbx_description
1 polymer ?
#
loop_
_entity_poly.entity_id
_entity_poly.type
_entity_poly.pdbx_seq_one_letter_code
_entity_poly.pdbx_strand_id
1 'polypeptide(L)'
;MSKFGINFVNACNAGLSFRIQTAEGEIERRADDTADGVYLVERYGIASDCYLSSDMDFASEEGFADDDGAKKFFNRIMNNVCEAA
;
A
#
# COMPACT_ATOMS: atom_id res chain seq x y z
N MET A 1 11.55 14.77 -9.07
CA MET A 1 10.69 13.71 -8.52
C MET A 1 10.58 13.94 -7.02
N SER A 2 9.41 14.35 -6.55
CA SER A 2 9.21 14.72 -5.15
C SER A 2 9.39 13.49 -4.27
N LYS A 3 10.18 13.61 -3.21
CA LYS A 3 10.35 12.55 -2.17
C LYS A 3 9.08 12.34 -1.32
N PHE A 4 7.96 12.97 -1.68
CA PHE A 4 6.71 12.98 -0.92
C PHE A 4 5.70 12.03 -1.55
N GLY A 5 4.96 11.32 -0.71
CA GLY A 5 4.01 10.28 -1.08
C GLY A 5 4.33 8.93 -0.44
N ILE A 6 3.59 7.91 -0.84
CA ILE A 6 3.77 6.53 -0.38
C ILE A 6 5.12 6.01 -0.86
N ASN A 7 6.04 5.75 0.06
CA ASN A 7 7.40 5.30 -0.23
C ASN A 7 7.67 3.85 0.24
N PHE A 8 6.78 3.27 1.04
CA PHE A 8 6.88 1.89 1.48
C PHE A 8 5.48 1.29 1.62
N VAL A 9 5.30 0.08 1.10
CA VAL A 9 4.09 -0.72 1.28
C VAL A 9 4.48 -2.04 1.92
N ASN A 10 3.78 -2.40 2.97
CA ASN A 10 4.01 -3.62 3.71
C ASN A 10 2.73 -4.43 3.85
N ALA A 11 2.76 -5.70 3.49
CA ALA A 11 1.63 -6.58 3.76
C ALA A 11 1.61 -7.01 5.22
N CYS A 12 0.51 -6.75 5.93
CA CYS A 12 0.33 -7.08 7.34
C CYS A 12 -1.12 -7.45 7.69
N ASN A 13 -1.32 -8.53 8.45
CA ASN A 13 -2.58 -8.90 9.13
C ASN A 13 -3.84 -8.82 8.23
N ALA A 14 -3.79 -9.37 7.02
CA ALA A 14 -4.83 -9.31 5.98
C ALA A 14 -5.07 -7.93 5.30
N GLY A 15 -4.17 -6.96 5.48
CA GLY A 15 -4.21 -5.65 4.81
C GLY A 15 -2.84 -5.17 4.31
N LEU A 16 -2.77 -3.89 3.93
CA LEU A 16 -1.53 -3.22 3.52
C LEU A 16 -1.26 -2.00 4.41
N SER A 17 -0.08 -1.94 5.02
CA SER A 17 0.43 -0.73 5.67
C SER A 17 1.23 0.09 4.67
N PHE A 18 1.05 1.40 4.71
CA PHE A 18 1.66 2.40 3.84
C PHE A 18 2.44 3.39 4.70
N ARG A 19 3.74 3.48 4.43
CA ARG A 19 4.57 4.56 4.93
C ARG A 19 4.55 5.70 3.93
N ILE A 20 4.25 6.89 4.43
CA ILE A 20 3.95 8.06 3.62
C ILE A 20 4.87 9.18 4.07
N GLN A 21 5.73 9.63 3.16
CA GLN A 21 6.57 10.79 3.40
C GLN A 21 5.78 12.06 3.08
N THR A 22 5.57 12.91 4.08
CA THR A 22 4.94 14.22 3.92
C THR A 22 5.94 15.34 4.23
N ALA A 23 5.54 16.58 3.95
CA ALA A 23 6.36 17.76 4.29
C ALA A 23 6.54 17.94 5.81
N GLU A 24 5.62 17.41 6.62
CA GLU A 24 5.62 17.53 8.08
C GLU A 24 6.32 16.34 8.77
N GLY A 25 6.67 15.31 8.01
CA GLY A 25 7.29 14.10 8.52
C GLY A 25 6.73 12.83 7.87
N GLU A 26 7.18 11.70 8.37
CA GLU A 26 6.71 10.38 7.97
C GLU A 26 5.44 10.02 8.78
N ILE A 27 4.41 9.53 8.08
CA ILE A 27 3.22 8.97 8.70
C ILE A 27 2.98 7.55 8.19
N GLU A 28 2.34 6.73 9.02
CA GLU A 28 1.93 5.38 8.64
C GLU A 28 0.39 5.27 8.61
N ARG A 29 -0.14 4.63 7.57
CA ARG A 29 -1.58 4.39 7.39
C ARG A 29 -1.79 2.97 6.88
N ARG A 30 -2.94 2.39 7.18
CA ARG A 30 -3.30 1.03 6.77
C ARG A 30 -4.53 1.06 5.88
N ALA A 31 -4.56 0.20 4.86
CA ALA A 31 -5.76 -0.16 4.13
C ALA A 31 -6.15 -1.59 4.48
N ASP A 32 -7.37 -1.74 4.98
CA ASP A 32 -7.99 -3.05 5.21
C ASP A 32 -8.81 -3.50 3.99
N ASP A 33 -9.21 -2.57 3.12
CA ASP A 33 -9.91 -2.84 1.86
C ASP A 33 -9.38 -2.03 0.66
N THR A 34 -9.95 -2.29 -0.53
CA THR A 34 -9.49 -1.64 -1.77
C THR A 34 -9.80 -0.15 -1.77
N ALA A 35 -10.94 0.27 -1.21
CA ALA A 35 -11.37 1.65 -1.22
C ALA A 35 -10.46 2.52 -0.33
N ASP A 36 -10.08 2.01 0.85
CA ASP A 36 -9.10 2.66 1.72
C ASP A 36 -7.75 2.84 1.00
N GLY A 37 -7.29 1.80 0.31
CA GLY A 37 -6.04 1.85 -0.44
C GLY A 37 -6.08 2.87 -1.57
N VAL A 38 -7.17 2.91 -2.33
CA VAL A 38 -7.39 3.90 -3.41
C VAL A 38 -7.36 5.30 -2.84
N TYR A 39 -8.11 5.56 -1.77
CA TYR A 39 -8.16 6.86 -1.11
C TYR A 39 -6.78 7.32 -0.62
N LEU A 40 -5.97 6.42 -0.05
CA LEU A 40 -4.61 6.75 0.39
C LEU A 40 -3.70 7.10 -0.79
N VAL A 41 -3.77 6.33 -1.88
CA VAL A 41 -2.97 6.61 -3.09
C VAL A 41 -3.42 7.90 -3.77
N GLU A 42 -4.71 8.18 -3.86
CA GLU A 42 -5.22 9.44 -4.43
C GLU A 42 -4.85 10.65 -3.56
N ARG A 43 -4.93 10.51 -2.23
CA ARG A 43 -4.68 11.59 -1.30
C ARG A 43 -3.20 11.95 -1.18
N TYR A 44 -2.33 10.96 -1.18
CA TYR A 44 -0.90 11.15 -0.88
C TYR A 44 0.01 10.94 -2.10
N GLY A 45 -0.47 10.27 -3.13
CA GLY A 45 0.33 9.86 -4.28
C GLY A 45 1.35 8.77 -3.95
N ILE A 46 1.98 8.23 -5.00
CA ILE A 46 3.08 7.26 -4.88
C ILE A 46 4.39 8.02 -5.07
N ALA A 47 5.31 7.87 -4.12
CA ALA A 47 6.65 8.44 -4.24
C ALA A 47 7.42 7.75 -5.38
N SER A 48 8.38 8.46 -5.97
CA SER A 48 9.14 7.92 -7.12
C SER A 48 9.95 6.68 -6.78
N ASP A 49 10.40 6.57 -5.54
CA ASP A 49 10.97 5.36 -4.97
C ASP A 49 9.95 4.77 -3.99
N CYS A 50 9.29 3.68 -4.39
CA CYS A 50 8.33 2.96 -3.56
C CYS A 50 8.80 1.52 -3.38
N TYR A 51 9.03 1.12 -2.13
CA TYR A 51 9.50 -0.22 -1.78
C TYR A 51 8.35 -1.09 -1.30
N LEU A 52 8.33 -2.34 -1.73
CA LEU A 52 7.33 -3.32 -1.33
C LEU A 52 8.00 -4.37 -0.44
N SER A 53 7.46 -4.56 0.75
CA SER A 53 7.89 -5.58 1.70
C SER A 53 6.69 -6.39 2.19
N SER A 54 6.99 -7.49 2.87
CA SER A 54 5.98 -8.26 3.59
C SER A 54 6.58 -8.73 4.91
N ASP A 55 5.93 -8.38 6.01
CA ASP A 55 6.21 -8.93 7.35
C ASP A 55 5.55 -10.30 7.55
N MET A 56 5.02 -10.92 6.49
CA MET A 56 4.42 -12.25 6.54
C MET A 56 5.50 -13.32 6.66
N ASP A 57 5.95 -13.57 7.89
CA ASP A 57 6.32 -14.92 8.29
C ASP A 57 5.01 -15.72 8.23
N PHE A 58 4.82 -16.58 7.22
CA PHE A 58 3.60 -17.37 6.95
C PHE A 58 2.40 -16.59 6.38
N ALA A 59 2.41 -16.34 5.07
CA ALA A 59 1.25 -15.89 4.29
C ALA A 59 -0.06 -16.66 4.59
N SER A 60 0.01 -17.95 4.95
CA SER A 60 -1.20 -18.77 5.11
C SER A 60 -2.08 -18.52 6.34
N GLU A 61 -1.63 -17.82 7.39
CA GLU A 61 -2.43 -17.65 8.64
C GLU A 61 -3.10 -16.27 8.81
N GLU A 62 -2.67 -15.24 8.07
CA GLU A 62 -3.11 -13.85 8.27
C GLU A 62 -3.82 -13.28 7.02
N GLY A 63 -4.75 -14.05 6.44
CA GLY A 63 -5.76 -13.56 5.49
C GLY A 63 -5.33 -13.28 4.04
N PHE A 64 -4.05 -13.44 3.69
CA PHE A 64 -3.63 -13.55 2.28
C PHE A 64 -3.06 -14.93 2.01
N ALA A 65 -3.87 -15.84 1.47
CA ALA A 65 -3.51 -17.26 1.28
C ALA A 65 -2.11 -17.52 0.69
N ASP A 66 -1.57 -16.59 -0.11
CA ASP A 66 -0.23 -16.63 -0.69
C ASP A 66 0.36 -15.20 -0.77
N ASP A 67 1.69 -15.07 -0.92
CA ASP A 67 2.41 -13.80 -1.21
C ASP A 67 1.78 -13.02 -2.40
N ASP A 68 1.16 -13.74 -3.32
CA ASP A 68 0.43 -13.19 -4.46
C ASP A 68 -0.82 -12.40 -4.05
N GLY A 69 -1.40 -12.68 -2.88
CA GLY A 69 -2.59 -11.99 -2.37
C GLY A 69 -2.34 -10.51 -2.14
N ALA A 70 -1.24 -10.16 -1.48
CA ALA A 70 -0.86 -8.77 -1.23
C ALA A 70 -0.53 -8.03 -2.54
N LYS A 71 0.19 -8.67 -3.46
CA LYS A 71 0.47 -8.10 -4.80
C LYS A 71 -0.79 -7.87 -5.61
N LYS A 72 -1.71 -8.84 -5.63
CA LYS A 72 -3.02 -8.71 -6.30
C LYS A 72 -3.84 -7.58 -5.70
N PHE A 73 -3.81 -7.44 -4.38
CA PHE A 73 -4.54 -6.40 -3.66
C PHE A 73 -3.98 -5.00 -3.96
N PHE A 74 -2.67 -4.83 -3.90
CA PHE A 74 -2.03 -3.58 -4.27
C PHE A 74 -2.24 -3.23 -5.76
N ASN A 75 -2.12 -4.21 -6.67
CA ASN A 75 -2.43 -4.01 -8.09
C ASN A 75 -3.88 -3.59 -8.31
N ARG A 76 -4.83 -4.15 -7.55
CA ARG A 76 -6.24 -3.76 -7.62
C ARG A 76 -6.42 -2.29 -7.23
N ILE A 77 -5.78 -1.86 -6.13
CA ILE A 77 -5.77 -0.46 -5.71
C ILE A 77 -5.24 0.44 -6.83
N MET A 78 -4.05 0.14 -7.36
CA MET A 78 -3.42 0.94 -8.41
C MET A 78 -4.23 1.00 -9.72
N ASN A 79 -4.86 -0.11 -10.12
CA ASN A 79 -5.74 -0.13 -11.29
C ASN A 79 -6.96 0.76 -11.09
N ASN A 80 -7.59 0.75 -9.90
CA ASN A 80 -8.74 1.61 -9.62
C ASN A 80 -8.37 3.09 -9.63
N VAL A 81 -7.20 3.44 -9.10
CA VAL A 81 -6.67 4.82 -9.19
C VAL A 81 -6.44 5.24 -10.64
N CYS A 82 -5.91 4.34 -11.48
CA CYS A 82 -5.62 4.64 -12.89
C CYS A 82 -6.87 4.72 -13.77
N GLU A 83 -7.93 3.97 -13.45
CA GLU A 83 -9.22 4.06 -14.16
C GLU A 83 -10.05 5.30 -13.74
N ALA A 84 -9.80 5.83 -12.54
CA ALA A 84 -10.46 7.03 -12.03
C ALA A 84 -9.81 8.36 -12.49
N ALA A 85 -8.60 8.31 -13.08
CA ALA A 85 -7.81 9.46 -13.53
C ALA A 85 -8.01 9.76 -15.03
#